data_AF-A0A819JWA5-F1
#
_entry.id   AF-A0A819JWA5-F1
#
_cell.length_a   1.000
_cell.length_b   1.000
_cell.length_c   1.000
_cell.angle_alpha   90.00
_cell.angle_beta   90.00
_cell.angle_gamma   90.00
#
_symmetry.space_group_name_H-M   'P 1'
#
loop_
_entity.id
_entity.type
_entity.pdbx_description
1 polymer ?
#
loop_
_entity_poly.entity_id
_entity_poly.type
_entity_poly.pdbx_seq_one_letter_code
_entity_poly.pdbx_strand_id
1 'polypeptide(L)'
;MTHAKTDAIIDNWKTNAGLDLSAEQEQQFKAWFAGAAERFHARREAGKEVITQLFAAAESNDGTKAEELLGKLREGFRQLSVGREKALDEFDAILKPEQRARIVVYAVKQAKEAGRPVEQLIDSLFLDAGESN
;
A
#
# COMPACT_ATOMS: atom_id res chain seq x y z
N MET A 1 -2.40 -12.08 3.37
CA MET A 1 -0.96 -12.01 3.75
C MET A 1 -0.88 -12.15 5.26
N THR A 2 0.04 -12.98 5.75
CA THR A 2 0.10 -13.42 7.16
C THR A 2 0.85 -12.43 8.05
N HIS A 3 0.52 -12.40 9.34
CA HIS A 3 1.18 -11.62 10.40
C HIS A 3 2.73 -11.65 10.33
N ALA A 4 3.31 -12.74 9.82
CA ALA A 4 4.74 -12.93 9.62
C ALA A 4 5.43 -11.85 8.76
N LYS A 5 4.77 -11.28 7.75
CA LYS A 5 5.37 -10.18 6.95
C LYS A 5 5.46 -8.89 7.76
N THR A 6 4.45 -8.59 8.56
CA THR A 6 4.41 -7.38 9.39
C THR A 6 5.40 -7.48 10.55
N ASP A 7 5.52 -8.66 11.15
CA ASP A 7 6.52 -8.94 12.19
C ASP A 7 7.94 -8.75 11.66
N ALA A 8 8.26 -9.28 10.47
CA ALA A 8 9.57 -9.09 9.83
C ALA A 8 9.89 -7.61 9.53
N ILE A 9 8.88 -6.81 9.15
CA ILE A 9 9.06 -5.35 8.93
C ILE A 9 9.39 -4.65 10.26
N ILE A 10 8.63 -4.94 11.32
CA ILE A 10 8.86 -4.38 12.66
C ILE A 10 10.25 -4.76 13.18
N ASP A 11 10.62 -6.04 13.06
CA ASP A 11 11.92 -6.55 13.51
C ASP A 11 13.07 -5.89 12.73
N ASN A 12 12.89 -5.69 11.42
CA ASN A 12 13.85 -4.97 10.60
C ASN A 12 14.02 -3.51 11.06
N TRP A 13 12.92 -2.82 11.40
CA TRP A 13 12.98 -1.45 11.91
C TRP A 13 13.65 -1.36 13.28
N LYS A 14 13.35 -2.29 14.19
CA LYS A 14 14.00 -2.36 15.50
C LYS A 14 15.51 -2.63 15.37
N THR A 15 15.86 -3.63 14.57
CA THR A 15 17.24 -4.11 14.45
C THR A 15 18.11 -3.17 13.63
N ASN A 16 17.62 -2.73 12.46
CA ASN A 16 18.45 -2.04 11.47
C ASN A 16 18.15 -0.54 11.36
N ALA A 17 16.93 -0.09 11.69
CA ALA A 17 16.60 1.33 11.77
C ALA A 17 16.72 1.90 13.19
N GLY A 18 17.02 1.05 14.18
CA GLY A 18 17.17 1.44 15.59
C GLY A 18 15.90 2.10 16.15
N LEU A 19 14.73 1.65 15.70
CA LEU A 19 13.46 2.12 16.24
C LEU A 19 13.17 1.44 17.58
N ASP A 20 12.95 2.27 18.60
CA ASP A 20 12.33 1.84 19.85
C ASP A 20 10.82 2.01 19.72
N LEU A 21 10.09 0.90 19.58
CA LEU A 21 8.64 0.86 19.48
C LEU A 21 8.08 0.25 20.77
N SER A 22 7.04 0.87 21.33
CA SER A 22 6.30 0.25 22.44
C SER A 22 5.46 -0.92 21.93
N ALA A 23 5.11 -1.85 22.83
CA ALA A 23 4.20 -2.95 22.52
C ALA A 23 2.84 -2.46 21.98
N GLU A 24 2.37 -1.30 22.46
CA GLU A 24 1.15 -0.65 21.96
C GLU A 24 1.31 -0.17 20.52
N GLN A 25 2.42 0.51 20.20
CA GLN A 25 2.69 0.97 18.83
C GLN A 25 2.82 -0.20 17.86
N GLU A 26 3.44 -1.31 18.27
CA GLU A 26 3.51 -2.52 17.47
C GLU A 26 2.14 -3.13 17.20
N GLN A 27 1.28 -3.21 18.23
CA GLN A 27 -0.07 -3.73 18.07
C GLN A 27 -0.91 -2.83 17.14
N GLN A 28 -0.82 -1.52 17.31
CA GLN A 28 -1.51 -0.55 16.45
C GLN A 28 -1.01 -0.64 15.00
N PHE A 29 0.30 -0.76 14.79
CA PHE A 29 0.88 -0.93 13.45
C PHE A 29 0.43 -2.25 12.79
N LYS A 30 0.40 -3.35 13.54
CA LYS A 30 -0.12 -4.64 13.03
C LYS A 30 -1.58 -4.55 12.63
N ALA A 31 -2.42 -3.92 13.45
CA ALA A 31 -3.84 -3.72 13.16
C ALA A 31 -4.03 -2.83 11.93
N TRP A 32 -3.29 -1.73 11.85
CA TRP A 32 -3.27 -0.83 10.69
C TRP A 32 -2.87 -1.54 9.41
N PHE A 33 -1.76 -2.30 9.43
CA PHE A 33 -1.27 -3.01 8.24
C PHE A 33 -2.26 -4.05 7.75
N ALA A 34 -2.86 -4.82 8.67
CA ALA A 34 -3.89 -5.81 8.33
C ALA A 34 -5.12 -5.14 7.69
N GLY A 35 -5.63 -4.05 8.31
CA GLY A 35 -6.78 -3.31 7.80
C GLY A 35 -6.51 -2.62 6.46
N ALA A 36 -5.33 -2.04 6.27
CA ALA A 36 -4.91 -1.45 5.01
C ALA A 36 -4.79 -2.53 3.91
N ALA A 37 -4.13 -3.65 4.20
CA ALA A 37 -3.98 -4.75 3.25
C ALA A 37 -5.32 -5.35 2.83
N GLU A 38 -6.26 -5.53 3.75
CA GLU A 38 -7.61 -6.02 3.44
C GLU A 38 -8.37 -5.04 2.53
N ARG A 39 -8.33 -3.74 2.85
CA ARG A 39 -8.95 -2.70 2.01
C ARG A 39 -8.36 -2.69 0.60
N PHE A 40 -7.03 -2.71 0.47
CA PHE A 40 -6.38 -2.71 -0.85
C PHE A 40 -6.65 -4.00 -1.64
N HIS A 41 -6.65 -5.16 -0.97
CA HIS A 41 -6.97 -6.43 -1.61
C HIS A 41 -8.41 -6.46 -2.14
N ALA A 42 -9.39 -6.10 -1.30
CA ALA A 42 -10.80 -6.06 -1.69
C ALA A 42 -11.03 -5.14 -2.89
N ARG A 43 -10.32 -3.99 -2.93
CA ARG A 43 -10.40 -3.06 -4.07
C ARG A 43 -9.69 -3.55 -5.32
N ARG A 44 -8.56 -4.25 -5.19
CA ARG A 44 -7.88 -4.90 -6.33
C ARG A 44 -8.78 -5.96 -6.96
N GLU A 45 -9.44 -6.79 -6.15
CA GLU A 45 -10.36 -7.81 -6.66
C GLU A 45 -11.59 -7.20 -7.33
N ALA A 46 -12.22 -6.18 -6.73
CA ALA A 46 -13.32 -5.46 -7.36
C ALA A 46 -12.90 -4.80 -8.69
N GLY A 47 -11.69 -4.23 -8.76
CA GLY A 47 -11.13 -3.67 -9.99
C GLY A 47 -10.90 -4.71 -11.08
N LYS A 48 -10.37 -5.89 -10.73
CA LYS A 48 -10.20 -7.01 -11.66
C LYS A 48 -11.54 -7.45 -12.26
N GLU A 49 -12.58 -7.55 -11.44
CA GLU A 49 -13.91 -7.93 -11.91
C GLU A 49 -14.47 -6.92 -12.92
N VAL A 50 -14.34 -5.62 -12.64
CA VAL A 50 -14.76 -4.55 -13.56
C VAL A 50 -13.97 -4.57 -14.87
N ILE A 51 -12.67 -4.85 -14.83
CA ILE A 51 -11.83 -4.99 -16.02
C ILE A 51 -12.24 -6.20 -16.86
N THR A 52 -12.53 -7.34 -16.23
CA THR A 52 -13.06 -8.52 -16.94
C THR A 52 -14.37 -8.21 -17.65
N GLN A 53 -15.28 -7.48 -16.99
CA GLN A 53 -16.53 -7.03 -17.61
C GLN A 53 -16.29 -6.03 -18.75
N LEU A 54 -15.27 -5.18 -18.66
CA LEU A 54 -14.89 -4.26 -19.74
C LEU A 54 -14.40 -5.03 -20.97
N PHE A 55 -13.63 -6.09 -20.80
CA PHE A 55 -13.23 -6.95 -21.93
C PHE A 55 -14.45 -7.55 -22.63
N ALA A 56 -15.41 -8.10 -21.88
CA ALA A 56 -16.64 -8.66 -22.45
C ALA A 56 -17.49 -7.60 -23.18
N ALA A 57 -17.59 -6.39 -22.62
CA ALA A 57 -18.31 -5.27 -23.25
C ALA A 57 -17.62 -4.80 -24.53
N ALA A 58 -16.29 -4.78 -24.55
CA ALA A 58 -15.49 -4.44 -25.73
C ALA A 58 -15.64 -5.50 -26.84
N GLU A 59 -15.58 -6.80 -26.50
CA GLU A 59 -15.83 -7.89 -27.45
C GLU A 59 -17.22 -7.82 -28.07
N SER A 60 -18.21 -7.37 -27.28
CA SER A 60 -19.60 -7.23 -27.71
C SER A 60 -19.92 -5.88 -28.39
N ASN A 61 -18.94 -4.98 -28.54
CA ASN A 61 -19.14 -3.60 -29.00
C ASN A 61 -20.23 -2.81 -28.24
N ASP A 62 -20.48 -3.15 -26.96
CA ASP A 62 -21.45 -2.46 -26.13
C ASP A 62 -20.81 -1.21 -25.49
N GLY A 63 -20.78 -0.12 -26.24
CA GLY A 63 -20.22 1.16 -25.79
C GLY A 63 -20.94 1.76 -24.59
N THR A 64 -22.24 1.48 -24.40
CA THR A 64 -23.00 1.98 -23.24
C THR A 64 -22.55 1.27 -21.98
N LYS A 65 -22.40 -0.06 -22.05
CA LYS A 65 -21.90 -0.85 -20.93
C LYS A 65 -20.44 -0.53 -20.61
N ALA A 66 -19.63 -0.30 -21.63
CA ALA A 66 -18.24 0.10 -21.44
C ALA A 66 -18.12 1.44 -20.69
N GLU A 67 -18.91 2.46 -21.04
CA GLU A 67 -18.87 3.75 -20.32
C GLU A 67 -19.33 3.63 -18.86
N GLU A 68 -20.36 2.82 -18.58
CA GLU A 68 -20.81 2.54 -17.22
C GLU A 68 -19.68 1.90 -16.37
N LEU A 69 -18.99 0.90 -16.94
CA LEU A 69 -17.90 0.20 -16.27
C LEU A 69 -16.65 1.08 -16.10
N LEU A 70 -16.35 1.96 -17.06
CA LEU A 70 -15.31 2.98 -16.90
C LEU A 70 -15.62 3.93 -15.74
N GLY A 71 -16.89 4.32 -15.57
CA GLY A 71 -17.34 5.09 -14.41
C GLY A 71 -17.05 4.38 -13.08
N LYS A 72 -17.39 3.09 -12.99
CA LYS A 72 -17.10 2.24 -11.82
C LYS A 72 -15.61 2.11 -11.55
N LEU A 73 -14.80 1.94 -12.59
CA LEU A 73 -13.35 1.83 -12.47
C LEU A 73 -12.72 3.14 -11.96
N ARG A 74 -13.13 4.29 -12.50
CA ARG A 74 -12.69 5.62 -12.04
C ARG A 74 -13.03 5.86 -10.58
N GLU A 75 -14.25 5.50 -10.17
CA GLU A 75 -14.67 5.63 -8.78
C GLU A 75 -13.86 4.71 -7.86
N GLY A 76 -13.58 3.47 -8.29
CA GLY A 76 -12.66 2.57 -7.60
C GLY A 76 -11.28 3.18 -7.38
N PHE A 77 -10.71 3.84 -8.40
CA PHE A 77 -9.43 4.54 -8.27
C PHE A 77 -9.48 5.71 -7.29
N ARG A 78 -10.54 6.53 -7.31
CA ARG A 78 -10.70 7.62 -6.33
C ARG A 78 -10.75 7.10 -4.90
N GLN A 79 -11.52 6.03 -4.68
CA GLN A 79 -11.65 5.42 -3.36
C GLN A 79 -10.33 4.78 -2.90
N LEU A 80 -9.53 4.23 -3.82
CA LEU A 80 -8.16 3.81 -3.53
C LEU A 80 -7.30 4.99 -3.08
N SER A 81 -7.31 6.11 -3.80
CA SER A 81 -6.54 7.30 -3.41
C SER A 81 -6.91 7.83 -2.03
N VAL A 82 -8.21 7.98 -1.73
CA VAL A 82 -8.68 8.40 -0.41
C VAL A 82 -8.29 7.38 0.67
N GLY A 83 -8.39 6.09 0.37
CA GLY A 83 -7.97 5.02 1.27
C GLY A 83 -6.47 5.03 1.56
N ARG A 84 -5.63 5.42 0.59
CA ARG A 84 -4.18 5.59 0.76
C ARG A 84 -3.86 6.76 1.68
N GLU A 85 -4.47 7.92 1.43
CA GLU A 85 -4.28 9.11 2.25
C GLU A 85 -4.66 8.84 3.71
N LYS A 86 -5.84 8.25 3.94
CA LYS A 86 -6.27 7.85 5.27
C LYS A 86 -5.32 6.84 5.93
N ALA A 87 -4.79 5.88 5.16
CA ALA A 87 -3.83 4.92 5.70
C ALA A 87 -2.51 5.62 6.10
N LEU A 88 -2.06 6.64 5.37
CA LEU A 88 -0.90 7.44 5.74
C LEU A 88 -1.17 8.25 7.02
N ASP A 89 -2.34 8.87 7.15
CA ASP A 89 -2.73 9.59 8.37
C ASP A 89 -2.77 8.66 9.60
N GLU A 90 -3.33 7.46 9.44
CA GLU A 90 -3.36 6.43 10.48
C GLU A 90 -1.93 6.00 10.87
N PHE A 91 -1.02 5.84 9.90
CA PHE A 91 0.39 5.54 10.16
C PHE A 91 1.10 6.68 10.91
N ASP A 92 0.84 7.92 10.50
CA ASP A 92 1.40 9.12 11.13
C ASP A 92 0.90 9.35 12.56
N ALA A 93 -0.27 8.82 12.90
CA ALA A 93 -0.81 8.83 14.26
C ALA A 93 -0.16 7.77 15.17
N ILE A 94 0.32 6.65 14.62
CA ILE A 94 0.91 5.54 15.39
C ILE A 94 2.35 5.87 15.81
N LEU A 95 3.13 6.41 14.89
CA LEU A 95 4.56 6.67 15.09
C LEU A 95 4.82 8.14 15.42
N LYS A 96 5.86 8.43 16.19
CA LYS A 96 6.35 9.80 16.40
C LYS A 96 7.10 10.31 15.17
N PRO A 97 7.17 11.64 14.94
CA PRO A 97 7.90 12.21 13.81
C PRO A 97 9.34 11.70 13.70
N GLU A 98 10.06 11.55 14.82
CA GLU A 98 11.44 11.06 14.83
C GLU A 98 11.54 9.58 14.43
N GLN A 99 10.55 8.76 14.81
CA GLN A 99 10.46 7.35 14.42
C GLN A 99 10.22 7.24 12.91
N ARG A 100 9.32 8.05 12.35
CA ARG A 100 9.07 8.09 10.89
C ARG A 100 10.30 8.54 10.11
N ALA A 101 10.98 9.58 10.58
CA ALA A 101 12.23 10.05 9.98
C ALA A 101 13.30 8.95 9.95
N ARG A 102 13.45 8.16 11.02
CA ARG A 102 14.38 7.02 11.04
C ARG A 102 14.03 5.95 10.01
N ILE A 103 12.75 5.61 9.85
CA ILE A 103 12.28 4.67 8.83
C ILE A 103 12.65 5.18 7.43
N VAL A 104 12.36 6.45 7.12
CA VAL A 104 12.65 7.05 5.81
C VAL A 104 14.15 7.09 5.55
N VAL A 105 14.95 7.56 6.51
CA VAL A 105 16.42 7.61 6.37
C VAL A 105 17.00 6.22 6.15
N TYR A 106 16.51 5.22 6.89
CA TYR A 106 16.91 3.82 6.71
C TYR A 106 16.55 3.30 5.31
N ALA A 107 15.32 3.53 4.84
CA ALA A 107 14.87 3.11 3.51
C ALA A 107 15.68 3.76 2.38
N VAL A 108 15.96 5.07 2.49
CA VAL A 108 16.80 5.81 1.54
C VAL A 108 18.22 5.24 1.48
N LYS A 109 18.82 4.93 2.65
CA LYS A 109 20.16 4.32 2.72
C LYS A 109 20.19 2.95 2.05
N GLN A 110 19.22 2.08 2.38
CA GLN A 110 19.11 0.74 1.80
C GLN A 110 18.99 0.78 0.27
N ALA A 111 18.16 1.68 -0.25
CA ALA A 111 18.01 1.81 -1.69
C ALA A 111 19.26 2.36 -2.38
N LYS A 112 19.94 3.32 -1.75
CA LYS A 112 21.22 3.82 -2.24
C LYS A 112 22.29 2.72 -2.26
N GLU A 113 22.37 1.89 -1.23
CA GLU A 113 23.27 0.74 -1.16
C GLU A 113 22.93 -0.32 -2.21
N ALA A 114 21.64 -0.55 -2.47
CA ALA A 114 21.17 -1.46 -3.51
C ALA A 114 21.26 -0.88 -4.94
N GLY A 115 21.81 0.33 -5.12
CA GLY A 115 21.91 0.98 -6.43
C GLY A 115 20.56 1.28 -7.09
N ARG A 116 19.49 1.39 -6.29
CA ARG A 116 18.14 1.65 -6.81
C ARG A 116 18.03 3.11 -7.25
N PRO A 117 17.41 3.38 -8.42
CA PRO A 117 17.03 4.73 -8.82
C PRO A 117 16.11 5.37 -7.78
N VAL A 118 16.17 6.70 -7.64
CA VAL A 118 15.31 7.47 -6.73
C VAL A 118 13.84 7.28 -7.06
N GLU A 119 13.52 7.06 -8.34
CA GLU A 119 12.20 6.77 -8.86
C GLU A 119 11.62 5.48 -8.26
N GLN A 120 12.43 4.42 -8.16
CA GLN A 120 12.01 3.16 -7.52
C GLN A 120 11.83 3.32 -6.01
N LEU A 121 12.53 4.27 -5.39
CA LEU A 121 12.34 4.58 -3.97
C LEU A 121 10.96 5.20 -3.75
N ILE A 122 10.58 6.16 -4.60
CA ILE A 122 9.27 6.82 -4.56
C ILE A 122 8.17 5.78 -4.75
N ASP A 123 8.30 4.88 -5.72
CA ASP A 123 7.32 3.81 -5.95
C ASP A 123 7.20 2.86 -4.73
N SER A 124 8.34 2.52 -4.10
CA SER A 124 8.35 1.64 -2.91
C SER A 124 7.78 2.29 -1.64
N LEU A 125 7.91 3.61 -1.48
CA LEU A 125 7.40 4.36 -0.33
C LEU A 125 5.90 4.65 -0.45
N PHE A 126 5.36 4.72 -1.67
CA PHE A 126 3.97 5.10 -1.95
C PHE A 126 3.07 3.94 -2.40
N LEU A 127 3.32 2.75 -1.85
CA LEU A 127 2.58 1.51 -2.09
C LEU A 127 2.79 0.90 -3.47
N ASP A 128 3.91 0.21 -3.63
CA ASP A 128 3.89 -1.07 -4.33
C ASP A 128 3.39 -2.16 -3.38
N ALA A 129 2.08 -2.16 -3.13
CA ALA A 129 1.38 -3.22 -2.40
C ALA A 129 1.17 -4.47 -3.26
N GLY A 130 1.88 -4.61 -4.39
CA GLY A 130 1.60 -5.68 -5.30
C GLY A 130 2.55 -5.80 -6.47
N GLU A 131 3.83 -6.05 -6.23
CA GLU A 131 4.55 -7.23 -6.72
C GLU A 131 6.04 -7.13 -6.36
N SER A 132 6.52 -8.10 -5.57
CA SER A 132 7.91 -8.53 -5.66
C SER A 132 7.83 -9.99 -6.06
N ASN A 133 8.33 -10.29 -7.26
CA ASN A 133 8.50 -11.64 -7.81
C ASN A 133 9.16 -12.58 -6.79
#